data_AF-A0A9W8WP21-F1
#
_entry.id   AF-A0A9W8WP21-F1
#
_cell.length_a   1.000
_cell.length_b   1.000
_cell.length_c   1.000
_cell.angle_alpha   90.00
_cell.angle_beta   90.00
_cell.angle_gamma   90.00
#
_symmetry.space_group_name_H-M   'P 1'
#
loop_
_entity.id
_entity.type
_entity.pdbx_description
1 polymer ?
#
loop_
_entity_poly.entity_id
_entity_poly.type
_entity_poly.pdbx_seq_one_letter_code
_entity_poly.pdbx_strand_id
1 'polypeptide(L)'
;MNAVVFTIGVGWDFDPESAVYLKLVHNLPVIMQITFAFTLIYIWCLAALKMSQLALYMRVFSNQLRGWVYGAGAIVVVWAVVFNFIFIFLCDPISQQWTIERVGHCMDQILLL
;
A
#
# COMPACT_ATOMS: atom_id res chain seq x y z
N MET A 1 -23.04 -4.24 -3.33
CA MET A 1 -21.76 -4.82 -3.79
C MET A 1 -22.03 -5.51 -5.12
N ASN A 2 -21.28 -5.20 -6.19
CA ASN A 2 -21.55 -5.71 -7.54
C ASN A 2 -21.11 -7.18 -7.69
N ALA A 3 -21.97 -8.01 -8.28
CA ALA A 3 -21.77 -9.47 -8.40
C ALA A 3 -20.51 -9.91 -9.19
N VAL A 4 -19.90 -8.99 -9.92
CA VAL A 4 -18.74 -9.25 -10.80
C VAL A 4 -17.48 -9.60 -10.01
N VAL A 5 -17.37 -9.11 -8.77
CA VAL A 5 -16.25 -9.42 -7.85
C VAL A 5 -16.15 -10.91 -7.54
N PHE A 6 -17.28 -11.62 -7.50
CA PHE A 6 -17.31 -13.04 -7.12
C PHE A 6 -16.88 -13.99 -8.24
N THR A 7 -16.66 -13.53 -9.48
CA THR A 7 -16.47 -14.42 -10.64
C THR A 7 -15.13 -14.30 -11.35
N ILE A 8 -14.21 -13.45 -10.88
CA ILE A 8 -12.94 -13.18 -11.57
C ILE A 8 -11.84 -14.26 -11.38
N GLY A 9 -12.15 -15.37 -10.70
CA GLY A 9 -11.54 -16.67 -10.96
C GLY A 9 -10.02 -16.79 -10.79
N VAL A 10 -9.51 -16.62 -9.56
CA VAL A 10 -8.15 -17.03 -9.16
C VAL A 10 -8.08 -17.72 -7.77
N GLY A 11 -9.20 -18.19 -7.22
CA GLY A 11 -9.25 -18.84 -5.90
C GLY A 11 -10.61 -19.47 -5.60
N TRP A 12 -10.77 -20.02 -4.38
CA TRP A 12 -12.07 -20.46 -3.88
C TRP A 12 -12.99 -19.25 -3.66
N ASP A 13 -14.25 -19.37 -4.06
CA ASP A 13 -15.25 -18.32 -3.84
C ASP A 13 -15.39 -18.03 -2.35
N PHE A 14 -15.48 -16.74 -1.99
CA PHE A 14 -15.65 -16.28 -0.61
C PHE A 14 -17.12 -16.43 -0.17
N ASP A 15 -17.66 -17.65 -0.34
CA ASP A 15 -19.04 -17.98 -0.04
C ASP A 15 -19.20 -18.42 1.43
N PRO A 16 -19.99 -17.71 2.25
CA PRO A 16 -20.24 -18.07 3.64
C PRO A 16 -20.94 -19.43 3.83
N GLU A 17 -21.63 -19.96 2.82
CA GLU A 17 -22.27 -21.27 2.89
C GLU A 17 -21.30 -22.44 2.62
N SER A 18 -20.09 -22.14 2.13
CA SER A 18 -19.10 -23.15 1.79
C SER A 18 -18.43 -23.76 3.03
N ALA A 19 -18.15 -25.07 2.99
CA ALA A 19 -17.45 -25.78 4.06
C ALA A 19 -16.01 -25.26 4.29
N VAL A 20 -15.44 -24.50 3.34
CA VAL A 20 -14.08 -23.97 3.38
C VAL A 20 -13.99 -22.55 3.94
N TYR A 21 -15.11 -21.85 4.10
CA TYR A 21 -15.17 -20.43 4.52
C TYR A 21 -14.42 -20.16 5.83
N LEU A 22 -14.66 -20.96 6.87
CA LEU A 22 -14.00 -20.81 8.18
C LEU A 22 -12.47 -20.87 8.07
N LYS A 23 -11.96 -21.77 7.22
CA LYS A 23 -10.51 -21.92 7.00
C LYS A 23 -9.92 -20.73 6.23
N LEU A 24 -10.71 -20.16 5.32
CA LEU A 24 -10.32 -19.01 4.50
C LEU A 24 -10.27 -17.71 5.31
N VAL A 25 -11.25 -17.51 6.19
CA VAL A 25 -11.38 -16.32 7.05
C VAL A 25 -10.37 -16.32 8.21
N HIS A 26 -10.01 -17.50 8.74
CA HIS A 26 -9.13 -17.63 9.90
C HIS A 26 -7.80 -16.87 9.77
N ASN A 27 -7.17 -16.91 8.59
CA ASN A 27 -5.86 -16.27 8.35
C ASN A 27 -5.97 -14.88 7.73
N LEU A 28 -7.17 -14.46 7.33
CA LEU A 28 -7.40 -13.18 6.68
C LEU A 28 -6.90 -11.98 7.51
N PRO A 29 -7.12 -11.87 8.83
CA PRO A 29 -6.66 -10.70 9.58
C PRO A 29 -5.13 -10.61 9.60
N VAL A 30 -4.43 -11.74 9.67
CA VAL A 30 -2.96 -11.79 9.63
C VAL A 30 -2.45 -11.34 8.26
N ILE A 31 -3.07 -11.82 7.18
CA ILE A 31 -2.71 -11.42 5.81
C ILE A 31 -2.89 -9.90 5.65
N MET A 32 -3.99 -9.34 6.15
CA MET A 32 -4.26 -7.90 6.04
C MET A 32 -3.26 -7.06 6.86
N GLN A 33 -2.89 -7.50 8.07
CA GLN A 33 -1.84 -6.83 8.87
C GLN A 33 -0.50 -6.82 8.16
N ILE A 34 -0.11 -7.96 7.56
CA ILE A 34 1.14 -8.09 6.81
C ILE A 34 1.09 -7.17 5.59
N THR A 35 0.02 -7.19 4.80
CA THR A 35 -0.13 -6.32 3.62
C THR A 35 -0.05 -4.84 3.99
N PHE A 36 -0.64 -4.44 5.12
CA PHE A 36 -0.51 -3.07 5.63
C PHE A 36 0.95 -2.70 5.93
N ALA A 37 1.67 -3.56 6.67
CA ALA A 37 3.08 -3.34 6.97
C ALA A 37 3.95 -3.27 5.71
N PHE A 38 3.73 -4.18 4.76
CA PHE A 38 4.44 -4.19 3.48
C PHE A 38 4.17 -2.94 2.65
N THR A 39 2.95 -2.41 2.69
CA THR A 39 2.60 -1.17 1.97
C THR A 39 3.46 -0.01 2.47
N LEU A 40 3.63 0.13 3.78
CA LEU A 40 4.47 1.18 4.37
C LEU A 40 5.94 1.00 3.99
N ILE A 41 6.47 -0.22 4.10
CA ILE A 41 7.86 -0.53 3.72
C ILE A 41 8.10 -0.22 2.24
N TYR A 42 7.15 -0.60 1.38
CA TYR A 42 7.26 -0.45 -0.07
C TYR A 42 7.38 1.02 -0.50
N ILE A 43 6.68 1.94 0.15
CA ILE A 43 6.80 3.38 -0.12
C ILE A 43 8.23 3.87 0.10
N TRP A 44 8.86 3.44 1.19
CA TRP A 44 10.25 3.79 1.50
C TRP A 44 11.23 3.12 0.56
N CYS A 45 10.97 1.88 0.13
CA CYS A 45 11.75 1.23 -0.93
C CYS A 45 11.69 2.01 -2.25
N LEU A 46 10.50 2.46 -2.66
CA LEU A 46 10.34 3.29 -3.86
C LEU A 46 11.07 4.64 -3.74
N ALA A 47 11.02 5.28 -2.58
CA ALA A 47 11.76 6.49 -2.31
C ALA A 47 13.28 6.26 -2.39
N ALA A 48 13.78 5.19 -1.76
CA ALA A 48 15.20 4.82 -1.78
C ALA A 48 15.70 4.53 -3.20
N LEU A 49 14.93 3.82 -4.03
CA LEU A 49 15.27 3.57 -5.44
C LEU A 49 15.41 4.86 -6.24
N LYS A 50 14.48 5.80 -6.07
CA LYS A 50 14.55 7.12 -6.71
C LYS A 50 15.78 7.91 -6.23
N MET A 51 16.05 7.90 -4.92
CA MET A 51 17.21 8.56 -4.33
C MET A 51 18.53 7.96 -4.81
N SER A 52 18.61 6.64 -4.99
CA SER A 52 19.79 5.95 -5.55
C SER A 52 20.08 6.42 -6.98
N GLN A 53 19.05 6.53 -7.83
CA GLN A 53 19.18 7.06 -9.18
C GLN A 53 19.65 8.53 -9.18
N LEU A 54 19.09 9.36 -8.30
CA LEU A 54 19.48 10.76 -8.13
C LEU A 54 20.94 10.88 -7.66
N ALA A 55 21.39 10.01 -6.75
CA ALA A 55 22.78 9.96 -6.30
C ALA A 55 23.74 9.61 -7.45
N LEU A 56 23.35 8.69 -8.34
CA LEU A 56 24.12 8.39 -9.56
C LEU A 56 24.23 9.62 -10.46
N TYR A 57 23.16 10.40 -10.64
CA TYR A 57 23.20 11.64 -11.41
C TYR A 57 24.09 12.71 -10.79
N MET A 58 24.13 12.83 -9.45
CA MET A 58 25.11 13.73 -8.79
C MET A 58 26.55 13.33 -9.08
N ARG A 59 26.83 12.02 -9.16
CA ARG A 59 28.16 11.50 -9.45
C ARG A 59 28.58 11.73 -10.90
N VAL A 60 27.68 11.55 -11.86
CA VAL A 60 27.99 11.66 -13.30
C VAL A 60 27.92 13.09 -13.82
N PHE A 61 26.93 13.88 -13.40
CA PHE A 61 26.62 15.21 -13.96
C PHE A 61 26.70 16.34 -12.93
N SER A 62 27.77 16.35 -12.13
CA SER A 62 27.85 17.13 -10.87
C SER A 62 27.69 18.65 -11.01
N ASN A 63 27.96 19.25 -12.17
CA ASN A 63 27.95 20.70 -12.32
C ASN A 63 26.70 21.26 -13.02
N GLN A 64 26.08 20.50 -13.93
CA GLN A 64 24.94 20.98 -14.73
C GLN A 64 23.59 20.65 -14.11
N LEU A 65 23.49 19.51 -13.40
CA LEU A 65 22.19 18.99 -12.93
C LEU A 65 22.03 19.04 -11.41
N ARG A 66 23.00 19.56 -10.67
CA ARG A 66 23.03 19.48 -9.21
C ARG A 66 21.84 20.14 -8.52
N GLY A 67 21.41 21.32 -8.98
CA GLY A 67 20.23 22.01 -8.44
C GLY A 67 18.94 21.20 -8.66
N TRP A 68 18.76 20.67 -9.86
CA TRP A 68 17.61 19.83 -10.21
C TRP A 68 17.57 18.53 -9.41
N VAL A 69 18.72 17.91 -9.17
CA VAL A 69 18.82 16.69 -8.37
C VAL A 69 18.42 16.93 -6.92
N TYR A 70 18.86 18.01 -6.29
CA TYR A 70 18.41 18.34 -4.93
C TYR A 70 16.92 18.67 -4.88
N GLY A 71 16.41 19.42 -5.85
CA GLY A 71 14.97 19.74 -5.94
C GLY A 71 14.11 18.48 -6.09
N ALA A 72 14.47 17.58 -7.02
CA ALA A 72 13.77 16.31 -7.21
C ALA A 72 13.89 15.41 -5.99
N GLY A 73 15.06 15.36 -5.32
CA GLY A 73 15.26 14.62 -4.08
C GLY A 73 14.34 15.11 -2.96
N ALA A 74 14.21 16.43 -2.78
CA ALA A 74 13.28 17.00 -1.81
C ALA A 74 11.83 16.61 -2.10
N ILE A 75 11.41 16.67 -3.37
CA ILE A 75 10.05 16.25 -3.79
C ILE A 75 9.81 14.78 -3.46
N VAL A 76 10.77 13.89 -3.74
CA VAL A 76 10.66 12.45 -3.45
C VAL A 76 10.49 12.20 -1.95
N VAL A 77 11.26 12.89 -1.10
CA VAL A 77 11.17 12.74 0.35
C VAL A 77 9.83 13.26 0.88
N VAL A 78 9.39 14.45 0.43
CA VAL A 78 8.08 15.00 0.80
C VAL A 78 6.95 14.06 0.37
N TRP A 79 7.03 13.53 -0.85
CA TRP A 79 6.08 12.54 -1.35
C TRP A 79 6.02 11.30 -0.46
N ALA A 80 7.17 10.72 -0.09
CA ALA A 80 7.22 9.53 0.76
C ALA A 80 6.58 9.78 2.14
N VAL A 81 6.85 10.93 2.75
CA VAL A 81 6.29 11.31 4.05
C VAL A 81 4.78 11.52 3.97
N VAL A 82 4.29 12.27 2.97
CA VAL A 82 2.86 12.52 2.78
C VAL A 82 2.10 11.22 2.57
N PHE A 83 2.58 10.35 1.66
CA PHE A 83 1.92 9.08 1.41
C PHE A 83 1.98 8.15 2.62
N ASN A 84 3.09 8.12 3.37
CA ASN A 84 3.18 7.34 4.60
C ASN A 84 2.07 7.71 5.60
N PHE A 85 1.78 9.01 5.79
CA PHE A 85 0.67 9.42 6.64
C PHE A 85 -0.70 9.08 6.06
N ILE A 86 -0.91 9.28 4.74
CA ILE A 86 -2.18 8.94 4.09
C ILE A 86 -2.51 7.45 4.28
N PHE A 87 -1.52 6.55 4.10
CA PHE A 87 -1.76 5.11 4.26
C PHE A 87 -1.95 4.69 5.72
N ILE A 88 -1.32 5.36 6.68
CA ILE A 88 -1.55 5.11 8.11
C ILE A 88 -2.98 5.54 8.50
N PHE A 89 -3.43 6.70 8.04
CA PHE A 89 -4.73 7.30 8.39
C PHE A 89 -5.81 7.07 7.32
N LEU A 90 -5.70 6.00 6.55
CA LEU A 90 -6.64 5.71 5.47
C LEU A 90 -8.05 5.35 6.00
N CYS A 91 -8.09 4.76 7.19
CA CYS A 91 -9.31 4.35 7.88
C CYS A 91 -9.42 5.02 9.25
N ASP A 92 -10.65 5.39 9.62
CA ASP A 92 -11.01 5.83 10.96
C ASP A 92 -12.02 4.84 11.59
N PRO A 93 -11.66 4.11 12.67
CA PRO A 93 -10.35 4.04 13.30
C PRO A 93 -9.32 3.20 12.49
N ILE A 94 -8.02 3.45 12.71
CA ILE A 94 -6.91 2.80 11.98
C ILE A 94 -6.98 1.26 12.05
N SER A 95 -7.51 0.71 13.15
CA SER A 95 -7.67 -0.74 13.34
C SER A 95 -8.53 -1.40 12.28
N GLN A 96 -9.41 -0.63 11.62
CA GLN A 96 -10.28 -1.12 10.55
C GLN A 96 -9.54 -1.55 9.30
N GLN A 97 -8.27 -1.16 9.15
CA GLN A 97 -7.45 -1.56 8.01
C GLN A 97 -7.17 -3.06 7.96
N TRP A 98 -7.21 -3.74 9.11
CA TRP A 98 -6.95 -5.19 9.20
C TRP A 98 -8.08 -5.98 9.86
N THR A 99 -9.20 -5.36 10.21
CA THR A 99 -10.40 -6.07 10.67
C THR A 99 -11.33 -6.38 9.51
N ILE A 100 -11.98 -7.53 9.60
CA ILE A 100 -12.95 -7.98 8.59
C ILE A 100 -14.29 -7.27 8.82
N GLU A 101 -14.66 -7.07 10.08
CA GLU A 101 -15.80 -6.26 10.46
C GLU A 101 -15.44 -4.78 10.27
N ARG A 102 -16.06 -4.15 9.28
CA ARG A 102 -15.96 -2.70 9.04
C ARG A 102 -17.05 -1.99 9.83
N VAL A 103 -16.65 -1.44 10.97
CA VAL A 103 -17.48 -0.61 11.86
C VAL A 103 -17.18 0.90 11.64
N GLY A 104 -16.19 1.25 10.82
CA GLY A 104 -15.76 2.63 10.55
C GLY A 104 -15.83 3.08 9.09
N HIS A 105 -15.22 4.23 8.80
CA HIS A 105 -15.11 4.80 7.46
C HIS A 105 -13.67 4.64 6.95
N CYS A 106 -13.52 4.11 5.73
CA CYS A 106 -12.24 4.01 5.04
C CYS A 106 -12.34 4.69 3.68
N MET A 107 -11.25 5.29 3.21
CA MET A 107 -11.15 5.72 1.82
C MET A 107 -11.23 4.52 0.86
N ASP A 108 -11.62 4.79 -0.39
CA ASP A 108 -11.70 3.78 -1.45
C ASP A 108 -10.31 3.19 -1.70
N GLN A 109 -10.10 1.97 -1.23
CA GLN A 109 -8.89 1.20 -1.48
C GLN A 109 -9.13 0.37 -2.73
N ILE A 110 -8.07 0.13 -3.51
CA ILE A 110 -8.16 -0.82 -4.62
C ILE A 110 -8.75 -2.12 -4.07
N LEU A 111 -9.88 -2.53 -4.64
CA LEU A 111 -10.57 -3.73 -4.25
C LEU A 111 -9.65 -4.90 -4.56
N LEU A 112 -9.06 -5.50 -3.52
CA LEU A 112 -8.41 -6.80 -3.62
C LEU A 112 -9.42 -7.97 -3.59
N LEU A 113 -10.71 -7.64 -3.71
CA LEU A 113 -11.80 -8.56 -4.01
C LEU A 113 -12.51 -8.10 -5.28
#